data_AF-A0A316BAA3-F1
#
_entry.id   AF-A0A316BAA3-F1
#
_cell.length_a   1.000
_cell.length_b   1.000
_cell.length_c   1.000
_cell.angle_alpha   90.00
_cell.angle_beta   90.00
_cell.angle_gamma   90.00
#
_symmetry.space_group_name_H-M   'P 1'
#
loop_
_entity.id
_entity.type
_entity.pdbx_description
1 polymer ?
#
loop_
_entity_poly.entity_id
_entity_poly.type
_entity_poly.pdbx_seq_one_letter_code
_entity_poly.pdbx_strand_id
1 'polypeptide(L)'
;MELNKCPNCSGKLALAKNRKRLVCSYCGSEFPLDEITKSEISGQPVNMDWFIYDWDFESLMANDACKTVVQSFIRTLNEFETSSKIESYIREYLMGFDDVSANGIREENMRDVVRRLMPNFLPGERVILFYDDGVFVHGKTGILITNKRTFFVERKTFRDVKHVTIPYIDISCSMGYPIVRLGDKYKNDVGGGSGFISHFDLEGAVTALICAFAFEERPDRPKIKLCDSL
;
A
#
# COMPACT_ATOMS: atom_id res chain seq x y z
N MET A 1 -30.96 -15.66 -19.25
CA MET A 1 -29.50 -15.46 -19.23
C MET A 1 -29.01 -15.88 -17.84
N GLU A 2 -28.73 -17.17 -17.64
CA GLU A 2 -28.24 -17.73 -16.36
C GLU A 2 -26.74 -18.05 -16.49
N LEU A 3 -25.86 -17.06 -16.29
CA LEU A 3 -24.41 -17.22 -16.52
C LEU A 3 -23.58 -17.40 -15.23
N ASN A 4 -24.19 -17.67 -14.07
CA ASN A 4 -23.49 -17.74 -12.78
C ASN A 4 -23.62 -19.10 -12.06
N LYS A 5 -23.64 -20.22 -12.80
CA LYS A 5 -23.67 -21.58 -12.23
C LYS A 5 -22.36 -22.31 -12.48
N CYS A 6 -21.81 -22.92 -11.44
CA CYS A 6 -20.56 -23.68 -11.49
C CYS A 6 -20.75 -24.95 -12.32
N PRO A 7 -19.90 -25.21 -13.34
CA PRO A 7 -19.96 -26.44 -14.14
C PRO A 7 -19.86 -27.74 -13.33
N ASN A 8 -19.17 -27.71 -12.18
CA ASN A 8 -18.88 -28.92 -11.40
C ASN A 8 -19.98 -29.29 -10.41
N CYS A 9 -20.74 -28.32 -9.90
CA CYS A 9 -21.72 -28.57 -8.83
C CYS A 9 -23.01 -27.76 -8.96
N SER A 10 -23.17 -27.00 -10.04
CA SER A 10 -24.27 -26.05 -10.26
C SER A 10 -24.41 -24.95 -9.20
N GLY A 11 -23.48 -24.85 -8.24
CA GLY A 11 -23.46 -23.80 -7.22
C GLY A 11 -23.18 -22.42 -7.81
N LYS A 12 -23.53 -21.36 -7.08
CA LYS A 12 -23.34 -19.98 -7.54
C LYS A 12 -21.84 -19.66 -7.70
N LEU A 13 -21.48 -19.09 -8.84
CA LEU A 13 -20.18 -18.48 -9.07
C LEU A 13 -20.19 -17.04 -8.57
N ALA A 14 -19.15 -16.66 -7.83
CA ALA A 14 -18.94 -15.30 -7.36
C ALA A 14 -17.56 -14.79 -7.80
N LEU A 15 -17.45 -13.50 -8.09
CA LEU A 15 -16.16 -12.89 -8.43
C LEU A 15 -15.22 -13.00 -7.22
N ALA A 16 -14.01 -13.51 -7.45
CA ALA A 16 -12.98 -13.57 -6.42
C ALA A 16 -12.63 -12.16 -5.92
N LYS A 17 -12.10 -12.07 -4.70
CA LYS A 17 -11.66 -10.78 -4.11
C LYS A 17 -10.63 -10.05 -4.99
N ASN A 18 -9.77 -10.79 -5.67
CA ASN A 18 -8.76 -10.28 -6.60
C ASN A 18 -9.30 -10.06 -8.03
N ARG A 19 -10.62 -10.21 -8.25
CA ARG A 19 -11.34 -10.00 -9.52
C ARG A 19 -10.65 -10.54 -10.78
N LYS A 20 -9.88 -11.62 -10.67
CA LYS A 20 -9.23 -12.31 -11.81
C LYS A 20 -9.94 -13.59 -12.21
N ARG A 21 -10.81 -14.11 -11.35
CA ARG A 21 -11.46 -15.42 -11.48
C ARG A 21 -12.82 -15.44 -10.81
N LEU A 22 -13.68 -16.33 -11.26
CA LEU A 22 -14.90 -16.72 -10.57
C LEU A 22 -14.61 -17.91 -9.65
N VAL A 23 -15.10 -17.86 -8.42
CA VAL A 23 -14.96 -18.94 -7.44
C VAL A 23 -16.34 -19.44 -7.07
N CYS A 24 -16.54 -20.75 -7.13
CA CYS A 24 -17.79 -21.35 -6.66
C CYS A 24 -17.83 -21.38 -5.14
N SER A 25 -18.87 -20.78 -4.54
CA SER A 25 -19.03 -20.77 -3.08
C SER A 25 -19.30 -22.14 -2.47
N TYR A 26 -19.67 -23.14 -3.28
CA TYR A 26 -20.02 -24.48 -2.80
C TYR A 26 -18.86 -25.48 -2.88
N CYS A 27 -18.21 -25.60 -4.05
CA CYS A 27 -17.13 -26.57 -4.27
C CYS A 27 -15.72 -25.97 -4.34
N GLY A 28 -15.59 -24.64 -4.23
CA GLY A 28 -14.30 -23.94 -4.28
C GLY A 28 -13.60 -23.93 -5.64
N SER A 29 -14.21 -24.50 -6.68
CA SER A 29 -13.62 -24.51 -8.03
C SER A 29 -13.48 -23.09 -8.57
N GLU A 30 -12.37 -22.86 -9.27
CA GLU A 30 -12.00 -21.56 -9.83
C GLU A 30 -12.10 -21.59 -11.36
N PHE A 31 -12.61 -20.51 -11.94
CA PHE A 31 -12.82 -20.36 -13.38
C PHE A 31 -12.28 -19.01 -13.86
N PRO A 32 -11.67 -18.93 -15.06
CA PRO A 32 -11.25 -17.66 -15.62
C PRO A 32 -12.47 -16.77 -15.93
N LEU A 33 -12.26 -15.45 -15.96
CA LEU A 33 -13.30 -14.52 -16.37
C LEU A 33 -13.51 -14.56 -17.88
N ASP A 34 -14.78 -14.48 -18.30
CA ASP A 34 -15.15 -14.26 -19.70
C ASP A 34 -14.86 -12.81 -20.13
N GLU A 35 -14.91 -12.55 -21.44
CA GLU A 35 -14.57 -11.24 -22.01
C GLU A 35 -15.54 -10.12 -21.60
N ILE A 36 -16.79 -10.47 -21.29
CA ILE A 36 -17.84 -9.53 -20.86
C ILE A 36 -17.57 -9.09 -19.41
N THR A 37 -17.32 -10.04 -18.51
CA THR A 37 -16.99 -9.74 -17.12
C THR A 37 -15.66 -9.00 -17.03
N LYS A 38 -14.69 -9.31 -17.91
CA LYS A 38 -13.43 -8.57 -18.04
C LYS A 38 -13.65 -7.11 -18.48
N SER A 39 -14.56 -6.85 -19.41
CA SER A 39 -14.84 -5.49 -19.89
C SER A 39 -15.65 -4.66 -18.89
N GLU A 40 -16.46 -5.30 -18.03
CA GLU A 40 -17.18 -4.62 -16.95
C GLU A 40 -16.26 -4.19 -15.79
N ILE A 41 -15.16 -4.93 -15.55
CA ILE A 41 -14.17 -4.60 -14.51
C ILE A 41 -12.97 -3.79 -15.02
N SER A 42 -12.80 -3.66 -16.35
CA SER A 42 -11.60 -3.06 -16.97
C SER A 42 -11.41 -1.57 -16.72
N GLY A 43 -12.42 -0.87 -16.17
CA GLY A 43 -12.33 0.54 -15.81
C GLY A 43 -11.55 0.83 -14.51
N GLN A 44 -11.14 -0.19 -13.76
CA GLN A 44 -10.45 -0.01 -12.48
C GLN A 44 -9.00 -0.49 -12.57
N PRO A 45 -8.01 0.34 -12.20
CA PRO A 45 -6.60 -0.01 -12.34
C PRO A 45 -6.16 -1.10 -11.35
N VAL A 46 -6.84 -1.23 -10.20
CA VAL A 46 -6.51 -2.25 -9.19
C VAL A 46 -7.61 -3.30 -9.14
N ASN A 47 -7.20 -4.57 -9.15
CA ASN A 47 -8.13 -5.70 -9.19
C ASN A 47 -8.85 -5.95 -7.85
N MET A 48 -8.33 -5.42 -6.74
CA MET A 48 -8.94 -5.57 -5.42
C MET A 48 -10.14 -4.64 -5.26
N ASP A 49 -11.23 -5.13 -4.67
CA ASP A 49 -12.40 -4.31 -4.32
C ASP A 49 -12.19 -3.43 -3.06
N TRP A 50 -11.03 -2.79 -2.98
CA TRP A 50 -10.57 -2.04 -1.81
C TRP A 50 -10.78 -0.54 -1.94
N PHE A 51 -11.04 -0.04 -3.15
CA PHE A 51 -10.91 1.37 -3.47
C PHE A 51 -12.18 2.01 -4.02
N ILE A 52 -12.35 3.30 -3.72
CA ILE A 52 -13.20 4.24 -4.43
C ILE A 52 -12.26 5.19 -5.16
N TYR A 53 -12.44 5.37 -6.46
CA TYR A 53 -11.55 6.19 -7.28
C TYR A 53 -12.14 7.60 -7.43
N ASP A 54 -11.42 8.60 -6.93
CA ASP A 54 -11.73 10.03 -7.02
C ASP A 54 -10.44 10.82 -7.29
N TRP A 55 -9.64 10.31 -8.22
CA TRP A 55 -8.37 10.86 -8.67
C TRP A 55 -8.43 11.16 -10.18
N ASP A 56 -7.71 12.16 -10.65
CA ASP A 56 -7.45 12.36 -12.07
C ASP A 56 -6.28 11.46 -12.51
N PHE A 57 -6.63 10.22 -12.88
CA PHE A 57 -5.65 9.22 -13.29
C PHE A 57 -4.83 9.67 -14.50
N GLU A 58 -5.44 10.37 -15.47
CA GLU A 58 -4.72 10.85 -16.65
C GLU A 58 -3.68 11.90 -16.28
N SER A 59 -4.04 12.85 -15.41
CA SER A 59 -3.13 13.86 -14.88
C SER A 59 -1.97 13.25 -14.09
N LEU A 60 -2.25 12.29 -13.19
CA LEU A 60 -1.21 11.59 -12.43
C LEU A 60 -0.23 10.84 -13.31
N MET A 61 -0.71 10.26 -14.41
CA MET A 61 0.11 9.50 -15.36
C MET A 61 0.90 10.40 -16.32
N ALA A 62 0.56 11.69 -16.44
CA ALA A 62 1.28 12.65 -17.27
C ALA A 62 2.59 13.16 -16.63
N ASN A 63 2.74 13.03 -15.31
CA ASN A 63 3.98 13.35 -14.60
C ASN A 63 4.83 12.09 -14.36
N ASP A 64 6.07 12.03 -14.84
CA ASP A 64 6.90 10.81 -14.78
C ASP A 64 7.15 10.28 -13.35
N ALA A 65 7.34 11.19 -12.39
CA ALA A 65 7.61 10.80 -11.01
C ALA A 65 6.35 10.23 -10.33
N CYS A 66 5.21 10.90 -10.51
CA CYS A 66 3.91 10.41 -10.03
C CYS A 66 3.47 9.13 -10.73
N LYS A 67 3.68 9.05 -12.05
CA LYS A 67 3.45 7.84 -12.84
C LYS A 67 4.22 6.66 -12.24
N THR A 68 5.46 6.84 -11.83
CA THR A 68 6.26 5.77 -11.22
C THR A 68 5.63 5.26 -9.92
N VAL A 69 5.23 6.17 -9.02
CA VAL A 69 4.54 5.82 -7.76
C VAL A 69 3.21 5.11 -8.03
N VAL A 70 2.38 5.66 -8.92
CA VAL A 70 1.06 5.11 -9.26
C VAL A 70 1.19 3.74 -9.92
N GLN A 71 2.09 3.57 -10.88
CA GLN A 71 2.34 2.29 -11.53
C GLN A 71 2.86 1.25 -10.56
N SER A 72 3.78 1.64 -9.67
CA SER A 72 4.28 0.77 -8.61
C SER A 72 3.17 0.31 -7.68
N PHE A 73 2.38 1.25 -7.15
CA PHE A 73 1.22 0.96 -6.30
C PHE A 73 0.25 -0.03 -6.95
N ILE A 74 -0.13 0.21 -8.20
CA ILE A 74 -1.06 -0.64 -8.96
C ILE A 74 -0.45 -2.03 -9.20
N ARG A 75 0.79 -2.08 -9.70
CA ARG A 75 1.50 -3.32 -10.01
C ARG A 75 1.63 -4.18 -8.76
N THR A 76 2.07 -3.59 -7.66
CA THR A 76 2.29 -4.30 -6.40
C THR A 76 1.01 -4.96 -5.88
N LEU A 77 -0.13 -4.23 -5.90
CA LEU A 77 -1.41 -4.80 -5.50
C LEU A 77 -1.91 -5.89 -6.44
N ASN A 78 -1.72 -5.69 -7.75
CA ASN A 78 -2.21 -6.62 -8.77
C ASN A 78 -1.36 -7.89 -8.87
N GLU A 79 -0.05 -7.83 -8.66
CA GLU A 79 0.84 -8.99 -8.82
C GLU A 79 0.98 -9.80 -7.54
N PHE A 80 1.13 -9.14 -6.38
CA PHE A 80 1.47 -9.81 -5.13
C PHE A 80 0.27 -10.09 -4.23
N GLU A 81 -0.82 -9.31 -4.33
CA GLU A 81 -2.14 -9.53 -3.73
C GLU A 81 -2.24 -9.57 -2.19
N THR A 82 -1.16 -9.92 -1.48
CA THR A 82 -1.13 -10.14 -0.02
C THR A 82 0.04 -9.41 0.60
N SER A 83 -0.10 -8.99 1.86
CA SER A 83 0.94 -8.26 2.59
C SER A 83 2.24 -9.05 2.65
N SER A 84 2.18 -10.36 2.87
CA SER A 84 3.36 -11.22 2.91
C SER A 84 4.14 -11.23 1.59
N LYS A 85 3.46 -11.34 0.44
CA LYS A 85 4.14 -11.34 -0.86
C LYS A 85 4.67 -9.96 -1.23
N ILE A 86 3.93 -8.91 -0.90
CA ILE A 86 4.38 -7.52 -1.09
C ILE A 86 5.62 -7.24 -0.24
N GLU A 87 5.63 -7.68 1.02
CA GLU A 87 6.77 -7.53 1.92
C GLU A 87 8.01 -8.27 1.41
N SER A 88 7.85 -9.52 0.92
CA SER A 88 8.95 -10.25 0.26
C SER A 88 9.49 -9.48 -0.93
N TYR A 89 8.62 -8.98 -1.81
CA TYR A 89 9.01 -8.19 -2.97
C TYR A 89 9.81 -6.92 -2.58
N ILE A 90 9.30 -6.14 -1.61
CA ILE A 90 10.00 -4.94 -1.13
C ILE A 90 11.37 -5.32 -0.58
N ARG A 91 11.44 -6.36 0.26
CA ARG A 91 12.67 -6.80 0.91
C ARG A 91 13.74 -7.26 -0.09
N GLU A 92 13.34 -8.02 -1.10
CA GLU A 92 14.24 -8.61 -2.07
C GLU A 92 14.74 -7.60 -3.12
N TYR A 93 13.91 -6.62 -3.49
CA TYR A 93 14.18 -5.77 -4.66
C TYR A 93 14.25 -4.28 -4.38
N LEU A 94 13.65 -3.78 -3.29
CA LEU A 94 13.45 -2.34 -3.06
C LEU A 94 14.16 -1.82 -1.81
N MET A 95 14.84 -2.66 -1.03
CA MET A 95 15.62 -2.26 0.15
C MET A 95 17.12 -2.09 -0.15
N GLY A 96 17.50 -1.82 -1.41
CA GLY A 96 18.90 -1.62 -1.79
C GLY A 96 19.51 -0.30 -1.29
N PHE A 97 18.69 0.66 -0.88
CA PHE A 97 19.10 2.04 -0.58
C PHE A 97 19.61 2.22 0.85
N ASP A 98 20.67 3.02 1.02
CA ASP A 98 21.35 3.21 2.32
C ASP A 98 20.48 3.87 3.39
N ASP A 99 19.50 4.67 2.97
CA ASP A 99 18.50 5.34 3.81
C ASP A 99 17.31 4.43 4.16
N VAL A 100 17.28 3.18 3.68
CA VAL A 100 16.25 2.20 4.02
C VAL A 100 16.84 1.13 4.92
N SER A 101 16.18 0.87 6.04
CA SER A 101 16.61 -0.12 7.04
C SER A 101 15.47 -1.06 7.39
N ALA A 102 15.79 -2.31 7.73
CA ALA A 102 14.83 -3.32 8.15
C ALA A 102 15.52 -4.37 9.02
N ASN A 103 14.76 -5.28 9.64
CA ASN A 103 15.37 -6.40 10.35
C ASN A 103 16.24 -7.22 9.38
N GLY A 104 17.53 -7.39 9.68
CA GLY A 104 18.56 -8.00 8.85
C GLY A 104 19.18 -7.08 7.78
N ILE A 105 18.79 -5.80 7.70
CA ILE A 105 19.27 -4.85 6.69
C ILE A 105 19.55 -3.50 7.38
N ARG A 106 20.83 -3.17 7.59
CA ARG A 106 21.27 -1.91 8.23
C ARG A 106 20.51 -1.62 9.54
N GLU A 107 20.29 -2.64 10.37
CA GLU A 107 19.49 -2.52 11.61
C GLU A 107 20.01 -1.43 12.55
N GLU A 108 21.32 -1.19 12.55
CA GLU A 108 21.99 -0.14 13.31
C GLU A 108 21.40 1.25 13.05
N ASN A 109 20.96 1.53 11.81
CA ASN A 109 20.43 2.84 11.41
C ASN A 109 19.03 3.10 11.98
N MET A 110 18.25 2.05 12.24
CA MET A 110 16.91 2.17 12.83
C MET A 110 16.84 1.84 14.34
N ARG A 111 17.94 1.37 14.93
CA ARG A 111 17.94 0.83 16.31
C ARG A 111 17.40 1.81 17.35
N ASP A 112 17.84 3.06 17.30
CA ASP A 112 17.48 4.05 18.30
C ASP A 112 16.02 4.53 18.14
N VAL A 113 15.55 4.70 16.90
CA VAL A 113 14.14 5.03 16.64
C VAL A 113 13.22 3.89 17.05
N VAL A 114 13.57 2.64 16.72
CA VAL A 114 12.80 1.45 17.11
C VAL A 114 12.76 1.33 18.64
N ARG A 115 13.89 1.46 19.34
CA ARG A 115 13.94 1.41 20.81
C ARG A 115 13.01 2.45 21.45
N ARG A 116 12.96 3.65 20.87
CA ARG A 116 12.08 4.73 21.35
C ARG A 116 10.60 4.44 21.11
N LEU A 117 10.25 3.88 19.95
CA LEU A 117 8.86 3.66 19.56
C LEU A 117 8.27 2.36 20.13
N MET A 118 9.11 1.35 20.39
CA MET A 118 8.71 0.02 20.87
C MET A 118 7.77 0.03 22.08
N PRO A 119 7.90 0.90 23.11
CA PRO A 119 6.93 0.96 24.22
C PRO A 119 5.50 1.30 23.80
N ASN A 120 5.33 1.88 22.61
CA ASN A 120 4.03 2.24 22.07
C ASN A 120 3.41 1.13 21.22
N PHE A 121 4.18 0.09 20.84
CA PHE A 121 3.76 -0.97 19.90
C PHE A 121 2.53 -1.74 20.42
N LEU A 122 1.63 -2.05 19.50
CA LEU A 122 0.49 -2.92 19.75
C LEU A 122 0.94 -4.38 19.84
N PRO A 123 0.16 -5.27 20.50
CA PRO A 123 0.45 -6.69 20.51
C PRO A 123 0.62 -7.26 19.09
N GLY A 124 1.73 -7.95 18.85
CA GLY A 124 2.05 -8.53 17.54
C GLY A 124 2.47 -7.52 16.47
N GLU A 125 2.72 -6.26 16.86
CA GLU A 125 3.27 -5.24 15.97
C GLU A 125 4.77 -5.46 15.75
N ARG A 126 5.19 -5.48 14.48
CA ARG A 126 6.58 -5.68 14.05
C ARG A 126 6.97 -4.65 13.01
N VAL A 127 8.24 -4.27 13.04
CA VAL A 127 8.85 -3.39 12.03
C VAL A 127 8.92 -4.11 10.70
N ILE A 128 8.47 -3.43 9.64
CA ILE A 128 8.69 -3.84 8.24
C ILE A 128 9.97 -3.20 7.74
N LEU A 129 10.02 -1.87 7.81
CA LEU A 129 11.14 -1.06 7.38
C LEU A 129 11.08 0.31 8.04
N PHE A 130 12.22 0.98 8.02
CA PHE A 130 12.42 2.37 8.38
C PHE A 130 13.07 3.09 7.20
N TYR A 131 12.48 4.20 6.78
CA TYR A 131 13.10 5.17 5.89
C TYR A 131 13.66 6.31 6.72
N ASP A 132 14.95 6.61 6.56
CA ASP A 132 15.67 7.66 7.27
C ASP A 132 15.81 8.90 6.39
N ASP A 133 15.09 9.97 6.73
CA ASP A 133 15.18 11.29 6.08
C ASP A 133 16.43 12.07 6.55
N GLY A 134 17.52 11.36 6.79
CA GLY A 134 18.68 11.81 7.53
C GLY A 134 19.58 12.75 6.73
N VAL A 135 19.14 13.98 6.42
CA VAL A 135 20.01 14.99 5.77
C VAL A 135 21.20 15.38 6.66
N PHE A 136 21.10 15.22 7.99
CA PHE A 136 22.16 15.60 8.95
C PHE A 136 22.44 14.61 10.09
N VAL A 137 21.47 13.80 10.52
CA VAL A 137 21.68 12.80 11.59
C VAL A 137 20.75 11.61 11.40
N HIS A 138 21.33 10.43 11.20
CA HIS A 138 20.61 9.18 11.02
C HIS A 138 19.71 8.81 12.21
N GLY A 139 18.57 8.19 11.91
CA GLY A 139 17.65 7.61 12.90
C GLY A 139 16.88 8.63 13.75
N LYS A 140 16.90 9.92 13.39
CA LYS A 140 16.17 10.97 14.11
C LYS A 140 14.90 11.42 13.41
N THR A 141 14.85 11.34 12.08
CA THR A 141 13.73 11.78 11.26
C THR A 141 13.43 10.72 10.21
N GLY A 142 12.17 10.57 9.83
CA GLY A 142 11.77 9.63 8.78
C GLY A 142 10.51 8.86 9.11
N ILE A 143 10.34 7.73 8.43
CA ILE A 143 9.09 6.97 8.42
C ILE A 143 9.35 5.53 8.82
N LEU A 144 8.70 5.07 9.89
CA LEU A 144 8.71 3.67 10.30
C LEU A 144 7.40 3.01 9.91
N ILE A 145 7.48 1.99 9.06
CA ILE A 145 6.35 1.16 8.67
C ILE A 145 6.34 -0.10 9.54
N THR A 146 5.22 -0.35 10.21
CA THR A 146 4.95 -1.63 10.87
C THR A 146 3.84 -2.37 10.16
N ASN A 147 3.54 -3.60 10.56
CA ASN A 147 2.37 -4.35 10.07
C ASN A 147 1.02 -3.79 10.58
N LYS A 148 1.01 -2.73 11.38
CA LYS A 148 -0.20 -2.16 12.01
C LYS A 148 -0.41 -0.69 11.72
N ARG A 149 0.68 0.07 11.59
CA ARG A 149 0.65 1.52 11.44
C ARG A 149 1.92 2.06 10.82
N THR A 150 1.80 3.31 10.40
CA THR A 150 2.92 4.13 9.94
C THR A 150 3.22 5.16 11.01
N PHE A 151 4.46 5.23 11.46
CA PHE A 151 4.95 6.30 12.33
C PHE A 151 5.72 7.31 11.50
N PHE A 152 5.40 8.59 11.68
CA PHE A 152 6.15 9.72 11.13
C PHE A 152 6.94 10.32 12.28
N VAL A 153 8.25 10.25 12.16
CA VAL A 153 9.19 10.49 13.24
C VAL A 153 9.88 11.84 13.04
N GLU A 154 9.81 12.70 14.05
CA GLU A 154 10.39 14.04 14.03
C GLU A 154 11.23 14.28 15.28
N ARG A 155 12.52 13.98 15.21
CA ARG A 155 13.52 14.17 16.29
C ARG A 155 13.12 13.52 17.61
N LYS A 156 12.33 14.18 18.46
CA LYS A 156 11.88 13.71 19.78
C LYS A 156 10.40 13.32 19.81
N THR A 157 9.64 13.75 18.81
CA THR A 157 8.21 13.51 18.70
C THR A 157 7.94 12.53 17.58
N PHE A 158 6.75 11.94 17.61
CA PHE A 158 6.24 11.15 16.50
C PHE A 158 4.73 11.31 16.45
N ARG A 159 4.17 11.04 15.28
CA ARG A 159 2.74 10.82 15.05
C ARG A 159 2.57 9.47 14.37
N ASP A 160 1.43 8.84 14.55
CA ASP A 160 1.15 7.55 13.91
C ASP A 160 -0.24 7.47 13.30
N VAL A 161 -0.36 6.62 12.27
CA VAL A 161 -1.61 6.34 11.56
C VAL A 161 -1.81 4.84 11.52
N LYS A 162 -2.86 4.35 12.19
CA LYS A 162 -3.28 2.95 12.11
C LYS A 162 -3.77 2.62 10.72
N HIS A 163 -3.21 1.60 10.09
CA HIS A 163 -3.53 1.23 8.70
C HIS A 163 -5.03 0.97 8.51
N VAL A 164 -5.65 0.26 9.45
CA VAL A 164 -7.10 -0.04 9.46
C VAL A 164 -8.01 1.19 9.56
N THR A 165 -7.48 2.35 9.94
CA THR A 165 -8.26 3.59 10.09
C THR A 165 -8.16 4.55 8.91
N ILE A 166 -7.25 4.29 7.95
CA ILE A 166 -6.98 5.18 6.81
C ILE A 166 -8.22 5.27 5.91
N PRO A 167 -8.99 6.38 5.87
CA PRO A 167 -10.21 6.43 5.08
C PRO A 167 -9.94 6.80 3.61
N TYR A 168 -8.81 7.46 3.35
CA TYR A 168 -8.41 7.92 2.04
C TYR A 168 -6.89 7.96 1.90
N ILE A 169 -6.41 7.83 0.67
CA ILE A 169 -5.01 8.00 0.28
C ILE A 169 -4.99 9.04 -0.83
N ASP A 170 -4.21 10.09 -0.62
CA ASP A 170 -3.96 11.14 -1.61
C ASP A 170 -2.64 10.87 -2.30
N ILE A 171 -2.68 10.60 -3.59
CA ILE A 171 -1.51 10.50 -4.46
C ILE A 171 -1.57 11.70 -5.39
N SER A 172 -0.73 12.70 -5.14
CA SER A 172 -0.71 13.96 -5.89
C SER A 172 0.70 14.32 -6.35
N CYS A 173 0.80 15.30 -7.23
CA CYS A 173 2.06 15.85 -7.71
C CYS A 173 2.22 17.29 -7.24
N SER A 174 3.34 17.61 -6.60
CA SER A 174 3.69 18.99 -6.23
C SER A 174 5.11 19.29 -6.65
N MET A 175 5.31 20.40 -7.35
CA MET A 175 6.64 20.85 -7.79
C MET A 175 7.44 19.79 -8.56
N GLY A 176 6.74 18.89 -9.28
CA GLY A 176 7.36 17.79 -10.03
C GLY A 176 7.66 16.52 -9.22
N TYR A 177 7.32 16.49 -7.93
CA TYR A 177 7.51 15.33 -7.06
C TYR A 177 6.19 14.70 -6.65
N PRO A 178 6.12 13.37 -6.54
CA PRO A 178 4.97 12.68 -5.99
C PRO A 178 4.87 12.96 -4.49
N ILE A 179 3.63 13.00 -4.03
CA ILE A 179 3.27 13.08 -2.63
C ILE A 179 2.19 12.04 -2.36
N VAL A 180 2.46 11.13 -1.44
CA VAL A 180 1.47 10.16 -0.94
C VAL A 180 1.09 10.48 0.50
N ARG A 181 -0.18 10.76 0.78
CA ARG A 181 -0.68 11.06 2.13
C ARG A 181 -1.69 10.05 2.63
N LEU A 182 -1.60 9.67 3.91
CA LEU A 182 -2.49 8.70 4.55
C LEU A 182 -3.51 9.37 5.48
N GLY A 183 -4.80 9.31 5.15
CA GLY A 183 -5.79 10.05 5.90
C GLY A 183 -5.44 11.53 5.86
N ASP A 184 -5.24 12.22 6.98
CA ASP A 184 -5.06 13.68 7.02
C ASP A 184 -4.14 14.31 5.94
N LYS A 185 -4.77 15.14 5.10
CA LYS A 185 -4.22 15.93 3.97
C LYS A 185 -2.93 16.70 4.30
N TYR A 186 -2.71 17.08 5.55
CA TYR A 186 -1.62 18.01 5.88
C TYR A 186 -0.53 17.44 6.76
N LYS A 187 -0.61 16.17 7.15
CA LYS A 187 0.29 15.64 8.20
C LYS A 187 0.93 14.31 7.85
N ASN A 188 0.31 13.43 7.08
CA ASN A 188 0.77 12.04 7.02
C ASN A 188 1.43 11.71 5.69
N ASP A 189 2.48 12.46 5.35
CA ASP A 189 3.20 12.32 4.09
C ASP A 189 4.17 11.13 4.13
N VAL A 190 3.88 10.13 3.30
CA VAL A 190 4.73 8.96 3.00
C VAL A 190 5.71 9.28 1.87
N GLY A 191 5.40 10.31 1.07
CA GLY A 191 6.26 10.89 0.04
C GLY A 191 6.80 12.28 0.44
N GLY A 192 7.25 13.05 -0.54
CA GLY A 192 7.63 14.45 -0.33
C GLY A 192 8.83 14.68 0.61
N GLY A 193 8.96 15.89 1.15
CA GLY A 193 10.15 16.39 1.85
C GLY A 193 10.51 15.72 3.19
N SER A 194 9.81 14.67 3.60
CA SER A 194 10.13 13.83 4.77
C SER A 194 9.85 12.34 4.57
N GLY A 195 9.46 11.93 3.36
CA GLY A 195 9.11 10.57 2.97
C GLY A 195 10.13 9.95 2.02
N PHE A 196 9.76 8.93 1.26
CA PHE A 196 10.66 8.19 0.36
C PHE A 196 11.21 9.04 -0.83
N ILE A 197 12.01 10.05 -0.53
CA ILE A 197 12.53 11.00 -1.52
C ILE A 197 13.34 10.25 -2.57
N SER A 198 12.91 10.35 -3.83
CA SER A 198 13.54 9.72 -5.00
C SER A 198 13.47 8.18 -5.04
N HIS A 199 12.72 7.53 -4.14
CA HIS A 199 12.50 6.07 -4.16
C HIS A 199 11.05 5.74 -4.55
N PHE A 200 10.61 6.28 -5.69
CA PHE A 200 9.20 6.27 -6.10
C PHE A 200 8.59 4.86 -6.24
N ASP A 201 9.37 3.86 -6.66
CA ASP A 201 8.89 2.47 -6.71
C ASP A 201 8.74 1.87 -5.30
N LEU A 202 9.59 2.24 -4.34
CA LEU A 202 9.42 1.85 -2.95
C LEU A 202 8.22 2.56 -2.31
N GLU A 203 8.02 3.85 -2.59
CA GLU A 203 6.88 4.63 -2.11
C GLU A 203 5.54 4.01 -2.53
N GLY A 204 5.39 3.68 -3.82
CA GLY A 204 4.19 3.01 -4.33
C GLY A 204 3.98 1.62 -3.73
N ALA A 205 5.04 0.80 -3.64
CA ALA A 205 4.97 -0.53 -3.07
C ALA A 205 4.64 -0.53 -1.56
N VAL A 206 5.19 0.41 -0.79
CA VAL A 206 4.89 0.59 0.63
C VAL A 206 3.45 1.05 0.82
N THR A 207 2.96 1.95 -0.02
CA THR A 207 1.56 2.38 -0.01
C THR A 207 0.61 1.21 -0.28
N ALA A 208 0.96 0.35 -1.23
CA ALA A 208 0.24 -0.90 -1.50
C ALA A 208 0.28 -1.86 -0.29
N LEU A 209 1.44 -2.00 0.36
CA LEU A 209 1.59 -2.83 1.56
C LEU A 209 0.70 -2.35 2.71
N ILE A 210 0.65 -1.04 2.95
CA ILE A 210 -0.22 -0.41 3.96
C ILE A 210 -1.69 -0.77 3.69
N CYS A 211 -2.13 -0.71 2.43
CA CYS A 211 -3.48 -1.12 2.05
C CYS A 211 -3.72 -2.60 2.31
N ALA A 212 -2.76 -3.46 1.97
CA ALA A 212 -2.87 -4.90 2.22
C ALA A 212 -2.99 -5.20 3.71
N PHE A 213 -2.15 -4.62 4.58
CA PHE A 213 -2.27 -4.78 6.04
C PHE A 213 -3.64 -4.33 6.55
N ALA A 214 -4.13 -3.18 6.08
CA ALA A 214 -5.43 -2.66 6.45
C ALA A 214 -6.58 -3.63 6.16
N PHE A 215 -6.63 -4.22 4.96
CA PHE A 215 -7.71 -5.12 4.55
C PHE A 215 -7.51 -6.56 5.03
N GLU A 216 -6.29 -7.00 5.31
CA GLU A 216 -6.05 -8.31 5.92
C GLU A 216 -6.38 -8.31 7.42
N GLU A 217 -6.07 -7.23 8.13
CA GLU A 217 -6.41 -7.09 9.54
C GLU A 217 -7.92 -6.89 9.75
N ARG A 218 -8.56 -6.09 8.88
CA ARG A 218 -9.99 -5.82 8.97
C ARG A 218 -10.66 -5.94 7.59
N PRO A 219 -11.02 -7.16 7.14
CA PRO A 219 -11.59 -7.35 5.80
C PRO A 219 -12.95 -6.69 5.55
N ASP A 220 -13.70 -6.36 6.60
CA ASP A 220 -15.01 -5.70 6.59
C ASP A 220 -14.92 -4.16 6.60
N ARG A 221 -13.71 -3.60 6.61
CA ARG A 221 -13.51 -2.14 6.66
C ARG A 221 -14.14 -1.44 5.44
N PRO A 222 -14.55 -0.17 5.58
CA PRO A 222 -14.90 0.65 4.42
C PRO A 222 -13.73 0.75 3.42
N LYS A 223 -14.10 0.87 2.14
CA LYS A 223 -13.16 1.11 1.04
C LYS A 223 -12.33 2.37 1.29
N ILE A 224 -11.09 2.35 0.83
CA ILE A 224 -10.20 3.51 0.86
C ILE A 224 -10.51 4.37 -0.35
N LYS A 225 -10.75 5.66 -0.16
CA LYS A 225 -10.87 6.60 -1.27
C LYS A 225 -9.48 6.99 -1.80
N LEU A 226 -9.20 6.76 -3.07
CA LEU A 226 -8.01 7.25 -3.74
C LEU A 226 -8.33 8.62 -4.35
N CYS A 227 -7.53 9.62 -4.02
CA CYS A 227 -7.69 11.00 -4.47
C CYS A 227 -6.34 11.59 -4.90
N ASP A 228 -6.35 12.73 -5.59
CA ASP A 228 -5.17 13.46 -6.07
C ASP A 228 -5.19 14.96 -5.72
N SER A 229 -6.27 15.37 -5.05
CA SER A 229 -6.51 16.72 -4.57
C SER A 229 -7.49 16.62 -3.40
N LEU A 230 -6.96 16.34 -2.22
CA LEU A 230 -7.71 16.67 -1.01
C LEU A 230 -7.77 18.19 -0.86
#